data_AF-A0A178AXQ4-F1
#
_entry.id   AF-A0A178AXQ4-F1
#
_cell.length_a   1.000
_cell.length_b   1.000
_cell.length_c   1.000
_cell.angle_alpha   90.00
_cell.angle_beta   90.00
_cell.angle_gamma   90.00
#
_symmetry.space_group_name_H-M   'P 1'
#
loop_
_entity.id
_entity.type
_entity.pdbx_description
1 polymer ?
#
loop_
_entity_poly.entity_id
_entity_poly.type
_entity_poly.pdbx_seq_one_letter_code
_entity_poly.pdbx_strand_id
1 'polypeptide(L)'
;MTSIADSHTPIETLRLVGIVAVAKARLSWTDLSIKPFLGGIFISLGAGFDITIAGGSPRLRASNPGMATLVSALTFPIGFVLIMLTNTELCTSNMFNMPYAAMRRRISVYDMLRNLIVSYVFNFAGCLFYAGCLFY
;
A
#
# COMPACT_ATOMS: atom_id res chain seq x y z
N MET A 1 6.41 -24.35 -22.29
CA MET A 1 7.70 -24.27 -21.57
C MET A 1 7.44 -23.55 -20.26
N THR A 2 7.02 -24.28 -19.23
CA THR A 2 6.82 -23.73 -17.88
C THR A 2 8.20 -23.69 -17.22
N SER A 3 8.72 -22.47 -17.05
CA SER A 3 9.96 -22.23 -16.31
C SER A 3 9.83 -22.74 -14.87
N ILE A 4 10.92 -23.27 -14.33
CA ILE A 4 11.09 -23.76 -12.95
C ILE A 4 11.08 -22.61 -11.92
N ALA A 5 10.84 -21.37 -12.39
CA ALA A 5 10.74 -20.18 -11.57
C ALA A 5 9.27 -19.97 -11.14
N ASP A 6 9.05 -19.79 -9.84
CA ASP A 6 7.76 -19.44 -9.22
C ASP A 6 7.37 -17.98 -9.53
N SER A 7 7.31 -17.65 -10.82
CA SER A 7 6.98 -16.33 -11.32
C SER A 7 6.00 -16.46 -12.47
N HIS A 8 4.91 -15.71 -12.38
CA HIS A 8 3.86 -15.69 -13.40
C HIS A 8 4.27 -14.82 -14.59
N THR A 9 3.86 -15.23 -15.79
CA THR A 9 3.97 -14.38 -16.97
C THR A 9 3.13 -13.11 -16.80
N PRO A 10 3.45 -12.00 -17.50
CA PRO A 10 2.66 -10.78 -17.40
C PRO A 10 1.16 -10.99 -17.67
N ILE A 11 0.83 -11.90 -18.58
CA ILE A 11 -0.55 -12.24 -18.92
C ILE A 11 -1.25 -12.95 -17.76
N GLU A 12 -0.56 -13.88 -17.09
CA GLU A 12 -1.08 -14.58 -15.90
C GLU A 12 -1.25 -13.62 -14.72
N THR A 13 -0.26 -12.76 -14.46
CA THR A 13 -0.34 -11.72 -13.42
C THR A 13 -1.53 -10.81 -13.64
N LEU A 14 -1.78 -10.35 -14.87
CA LEU A 14 -2.94 -9.53 -15.19
C LEU A 14 -4.28 -10.27 -14.97
N ARG A 15 -4.33 -11.58 -15.22
CA ARG A 15 -5.52 -12.39 -14.87
C ARG A 15 -5.74 -12.43 -13.36
N LEU A 16 -4.68 -12.62 -12.57
CA LEU A 16 -4.73 -12.63 -11.11
C LEU A 16 -5.17 -11.26 -10.56
N VAL A 17 -4.59 -10.17 -11.07
CA VAL A 17 -5.02 -8.79 -10.76
C VAL A 17 -6.50 -8.60 -11.03
N GLY A 18 -7.01 -9.10 -12.16
CA GLY A 18 -8.43 -9.04 -12.48
C GLY A 18 -9.33 -9.81 -11.50
N ILE A 19 -8.86 -10.91 -10.92
CA ILE A 19 -9.60 -11.67 -9.89
C ILE A 19 -9.60 -10.89 -8.57
N VAL A 20 -8.43 -10.40 -8.16
CA VAL A 20 -8.26 -9.61 -6.93
C VAL A 20 -9.10 -8.33 -6.97
N ALA A 21 -9.11 -7.62 -8.10
CA ALA A 21 -9.89 -6.40 -8.27
C ALA A 21 -11.40 -6.63 -8.15
N VAL A 22 -11.94 -7.74 -8.68
CA VAL A 22 -13.36 -8.11 -8.52
C VAL A 22 -13.68 -8.42 -7.05
N ALA A 23 -12.78 -9.08 -6.34
CA ALA A 23 -12.95 -9.32 -4.91
C ALA A 23 -12.95 -8.00 -4.11
N LYS A 24 -12.01 -7.09 -4.41
CA LYS A 24 -11.92 -5.75 -3.80
C LYS A 24 -13.14 -4.88 -4.07
N ALA A 25 -13.73 -4.98 -5.26
CA ALA A 25 -14.96 -4.27 -5.62
C ALA A 25 -16.17 -4.69 -4.76
N ARG A 26 -16.20 -5.96 -4.34
CA ARG A 26 -17.30 -6.57 -3.57
C ARG A 26 -17.12 -6.48 -2.05
N LEU A 27 -16.08 -5.81 -1.57
CA LEU A 27 -15.90 -5.59 -0.14
C LEU A 27 -17.11 -4.89 0.46
N SER A 28 -17.49 -5.33 1.66
CA SER A 28 -18.49 -4.67 2.49
C SER A 28 -18.02 -3.26 2.84
N TRP A 29 -18.95 -2.37 3.21
CA TRP A 29 -18.59 -1.02 3.64
C TRP A 29 -17.66 -1.01 4.86
N THR A 30 -17.82 -1.99 5.76
CA THR A 30 -16.96 -2.15 6.93
C THR A 30 -15.54 -2.51 6.52
N ASP A 31 -15.35 -3.50 5.65
CA ASP A 31 -14.03 -3.93 5.22
C ASP A 31 -13.34 -2.87 4.36
N LEU A 32 -14.12 -2.20 3.50
CA LEU A 32 -13.62 -1.11 2.66
C LEU A 32 -13.23 0.13 3.48
N SER A 33 -13.61 0.21 4.75
CA SER A 33 -13.20 1.28 5.66
C SER A 33 -12.04 0.86 6.57
N ILE A 34 -12.15 -0.31 7.20
CA ILE A 34 -11.16 -0.81 8.17
C ILE A 34 -9.86 -1.22 7.49
N LYS A 35 -9.91 -1.92 6.36
CA LYS A 35 -8.69 -2.41 5.69
C LYS A 35 -7.82 -1.27 5.19
N PRO A 36 -8.35 -0.21 4.53
CA PRO A 36 -7.52 0.92 4.13
C PRO A 36 -7.00 1.74 5.30
N PHE A 37 -7.77 1.87 6.37
CA PHE A 37 -7.34 2.53 7.61
C PHE A 37 -6.11 1.84 8.21
N LEU A 38 -6.17 0.52 8.39
CA LEU A 38 -5.02 -0.26 8.85
C LEU A 38 -3.85 -0.18 7.86
N GLY A 39 -4.12 -0.23 6.55
CA GLY A 39 -3.10 -0.04 5.53
C GLY A 39 -2.40 1.32 5.62
N GLY A 40 -3.13 2.37 6.02
CA GLY A 40 -2.60 3.73 6.25
C GLY A 40 -1.67 3.78 7.46
N ILE A 41 -2.05 3.10 8.54
CA ILE A 41 -1.21 2.96 9.74
C ILE A 41 0.08 2.20 9.40
N PHE A 42 -0.01 1.09 8.68
CA PHE A 42 1.16 0.27 8.35
C PHE A 42 2.14 0.95 7.39
N ILE A 43 1.66 1.65 6.37
CA ILE A 43 2.56 2.40 5.49
C ILE A 43 3.23 3.57 6.24
N SER A 44 2.50 4.18 7.18
CA SER A 44 3.03 5.26 8.01
C SER A 44 4.05 4.76 9.03
N LEU A 45 3.91 3.53 9.53
CA LEU A 45 4.93 2.90 10.37
C LEU A 45 6.27 2.76 9.63
N GLY A 46 6.24 2.31 8.36
CA GLY A 46 7.43 2.27 7.50
C GLY A 46 8.06 3.66 7.31
N ALA A 47 7.24 4.68 7.04
CA ALA A 47 7.69 6.07 6.96
C ALA A 47 8.25 6.59 8.30
N GLY A 48 7.67 6.16 9.42
CA GLY A 48 8.14 6.52 10.76
C GLY A 48 9.54 6.00 11.04
N PHE A 49 9.85 4.76 10.64
CA PHE A 49 11.21 4.22 10.76
C PHE A 49 12.22 4.98 9.89
N ASP A 50 11.85 5.28 8.64
CA ASP A 50 12.67 6.08 7.73
C ASP A 50 12.99 7.44 8.37
N ILE A 51 11.96 8.20 8.77
CA ILE A 51 12.10 9.53 9.38
C ILE A 51 12.89 9.47 10.70
N THR A 52 12.74 8.40 11.50
CA THR A 52 13.45 8.25 12.78
C THR A 52 14.95 8.05 12.56
N ILE A 53 15.35 7.17 11.64
CA ILE A 53 16.77 6.93 11.32
C ILE A 53 17.37 8.17 10.68
N ALA A 54 16.62 8.74 9.75
CA ALA A 54 16.95 9.96 9.07
C ALA A 54 17.23 11.08 10.08
N GLY A 55 16.20 11.50 10.83
CA GLY A 55 16.27 12.61 11.79
C GLY A 55 17.18 12.34 12.99
N GLY A 56 17.27 11.08 13.43
CA GLY A 56 18.07 10.67 14.59
C GLY A 56 19.58 10.61 14.36
N SER A 57 20.05 10.75 13.11
CA SER A 57 21.47 10.61 12.74
C SER A 57 22.07 11.91 12.16
N PRO A 58 22.04 13.06 12.87
CA PRO A 58 22.45 14.34 12.31
C PRO A 58 23.93 14.38 11.90
N ARG A 59 24.81 13.68 12.64
CA ARG A 59 26.23 13.56 12.29
C ARG A 59 26.46 12.80 10.99
N LEU A 60 25.78 11.66 10.83
CA LEU A 60 25.85 10.86 9.61
C LEU A 60 25.30 11.63 8.41
N ARG A 61 24.19 12.36 8.61
CA ARG A 61 23.62 13.21 7.57
C ARG A 61 24.55 14.33 7.14
N ALA A 62 25.25 14.96 8.09
CA ALA A 62 26.21 16.01 7.79
C ALA A 62 27.48 15.48 7.11
N SER A 63 27.98 14.31 7.52
CA SER A 63 29.21 13.74 6.95
C SER A 63 28.97 13.02 5.62
N ASN A 64 27.85 12.32 5.47
CA ASN A 64 27.50 11.56 4.27
C ASN A 64 25.97 11.45 4.09
N PRO A 65 25.34 12.45 3.44
CA PRO A 65 23.89 12.49 3.26
C PRO A 65 23.37 11.31 2.45
N GLY A 66 24.14 10.80 1.49
CA GLY A 66 23.75 9.65 0.67
C GLY A 66 23.60 8.37 1.48
N MET A 67 24.54 8.11 2.39
CA MET A 67 24.46 6.94 3.29
C MET A 67 23.32 7.08 4.29
N ALA A 68 23.09 8.27 4.84
CA ALA A 68 21.96 8.49 5.75
C ALA A 68 20.61 8.16 5.07
N THR A 69 20.42 8.66 3.84
CA THR A 69 19.20 8.39 3.06
C THR A 69 19.07 6.92 2.65
N LEU A 70 20.18 6.26 2.28
CA LEU A 70 20.14 4.84 1.91
C LEU A 70 19.68 3.97 3.10
N VAL A 71 20.29 4.17 4.27
CA VAL A 71 19.97 3.38 5.47
C VAL A 71 18.53 3.64 5.91
N SER A 72 18.07 4.89 5.85
CA SER A 72 16.69 5.22 6.23
C SER A 72 15.67 4.64 5.24
N ALA A 73 15.91 4.78 3.93
CA ALA A 73 15.04 4.25 2.88
C ALA A 73 14.92 2.71 2.90
N LEU A 74 15.94 1.98 3.36
CA LEU A 74 15.88 0.52 3.51
C LEU A 74 14.85 0.05 4.56
N THR A 75 14.42 0.93 5.46
CA THR A 75 13.44 0.58 6.50
C THR A 75 11.99 0.83 6.07
N PHE A 76 11.77 1.72 5.10
CA PHE A 76 10.44 2.00 4.56
C PHE A 76 9.65 0.75 4.07
N PRO A 77 10.28 -0.23 3.39
CA PRO A 77 9.60 -1.43 2.90
C PRO A 77 8.90 -2.29 3.96
N ILE A 78 9.24 -2.13 5.25
CA ILE A 78 8.58 -2.83 6.36
C ILE A 78 7.06 -2.57 6.34
N GLY A 79 6.63 -1.34 6.01
CA GLY A 79 5.21 -1.01 5.89
C GLY A 79 4.50 -1.83 4.82
N PHE A 80 5.13 -2.05 3.66
CA PHE A 80 4.57 -2.90 2.60
C PHE A 80 4.50 -4.37 2.99
N VAL A 81 5.51 -4.88 3.71
CA VAL A 81 5.50 -6.25 4.21
C VAL A 81 4.31 -6.48 5.14
N LEU A 82 4.05 -5.56 6.07
CA LEU A 82 2.87 -5.65 6.94
C LEU A 82 1.56 -5.62 6.15
N ILE A 83 1.45 -4.75 5.14
CA ILE A 83 0.25 -4.69 4.29
C ILE A 83 0.01 -6.02 3.57
N MET A 84 1.07 -6.64 3.04
CA MET A 84 1.01 -7.94 2.37
C MET A 84 0.63 -9.07 3.33
N LEU A 85 1.26 -9.14 4.50
CA LEU A 85 1.01 -10.21 5.49
C LEU A 85 -0.39 -10.12 6.11
N THR A 86 -0.90 -8.91 6.31
CA THR A 86 -2.23 -8.67 6.90
C THR A 86 -3.35 -8.62 5.87
N ASN A 87 -3.01 -8.64 4.57
CA ASN A 87 -3.95 -8.49 3.47
C ASN A 87 -4.85 -7.25 3.62
N THR A 88 -4.23 -6.15 4.03
CA THR A 88 -4.88 -4.84 4.13
C THR A 88 -4.89 -4.12 2.78
N GLU A 89 -5.73 -3.09 2.69
CA GLU A 89 -5.94 -2.36 1.45
C GLU A 89 -5.03 -1.13 1.41
N LEU A 90 -4.31 -0.93 0.31
CA LEU A 90 -3.56 0.29 0.08
C LEU A 90 -4.11 1.00 -1.16
N CYS A 91 -4.42 2.29 -1.02
CA CYS A 91 -5.08 3.07 -2.07
C CYS A 91 -4.29 3.06 -3.38
N THR A 92 -2.95 3.17 -3.32
CA THR A 92 -2.08 3.12 -4.51
C THR A 92 -2.17 1.81 -5.28
N SER A 93 -2.32 0.67 -4.59
CA SER A 93 -2.54 -0.63 -5.25
C SER A 93 -3.91 -0.67 -5.95
N ASN A 94 -4.92 -0.02 -5.35
CA ASN A 94 -6.27 0.02 -5.90
C ASN A 94 -6.38 0.97 -7.10
N MET A 95 -5.55 2.02 -7.16
CA MET A 95 -5.40 2.89 -8.34
C MET A 95 -4.95 2.13 -9.59
N PHE A 96 -4.30 0.97 -9.45
CA PHE A 96 -4.01 0.08 -10.57
C PHE A 96 -5.11 -0.98 -10.78
N ASN A 97 -5.45 -1.70 -9.70
CA ASN A 97 -6.36 -2.86 -9.77
C ASN A 97 -7.77 -2.49 -10.26
N MET A 98 -8.33 -1.40 -9.73
CA MET A 98 -9.72 -1.03 -9.99
C MET A 98 -9.93 -0.51 -11.42
N PRO A 99 -9.12 0.43 -11.95
CA PRO A 99 -9.24 0.85 -13.34
C PRO A 99 -8.98 -0.29 -14.32
N TYR A 100 -8.02 -1.18 -14.04
CA TYR A 100 -7.78 -2.36 -14.88
C TYR A 100 -9.04 -3.24 -15.00
N ALA A 101 -9.69 -3.57 -13.88
CA ALA A 101 -10.90 -4.38 -13.90
C ALA A 101 -12.10 -3.66 -14.55
N ALA A 102 -12.20 -2.34 -14.39
CA ALA A 102 -13.23 -1.53 -15.03
C ALA A 102 -13.05 -1.49 -16.56
N MET A 103 -11.82 -1.31 -17.06
CA MET A 103 -11.49 -1.40 -18.49
C MET A 103 -11.79 -2.77 -19.08
N ARG A 104 -11.61 -3.84 -18.28
CA ARG A 104 -11.97 -5.21 -18.65
C ARG A 104 -13.46 -5.51 -18.48
N ARG A 105 -14.28 -4.51 -18.14
CA ARG A 105 -15.74 -4.61 -17.90
C ARG A 105 -16.12 -5.68 -16.87
N ARG A 106 -15.24 -5.93 -15.89
CA ARG A 106 -15.47 -6.90 -14.82
C ARG A 106 -16.13 -6.29 -13.58
N ILE A 107 -16.06 -4.98 -13.45
CA ILE A 107 -16.68 -4.19 -12.36
C ILE A 107 -17.32 -2.94 -12.97
N SER A 108 -18.26 -2.33 -12.26
CA SER A 108 -18.85 -1.07 -12.70
C SER A 108 -17.92 0.11 -12.40
N VAL A 109 -18.10 1.23 -13.12
CA VAL A 109 -17.41 2.50 -12.82
C VAL A 109 -17.77 2.97 -11.41
N TYR A 110 -18.99 2.71 -10.95
CA TYR A 110 -19.40 3.00 -9.58
C TYR A 110 -18.59 2.21 -8.56
N ASP A 111 -18.39 0.91 -8.76
CA ASP A 111 -17.58 0.07 -7.85
C ASP A 111 -16.13 0.56 -7.77
N MET A 112 -15.58 0.98 -8.92
CA MET A 112 -14.25 1.57 -9.01
C MET A 112 -14.18 2.86 -8.18
N LEU A 113 -15.08 3.82 -8.41
CA LEU A 113 -15.07 5.10 -7.70
C LEU A 113 -15.34 4.93 -6.20
N ARG A 114 -16.29 4.08 -5.83
CA ARG A 114 -16.58 3.71 -4.43
C ARG A 114 -15.32 3.20 -3.74
N ASN A 115 -14.62 2.24 -4.35
CA ASN A 115 -13.41 1.69 -3.75
C ASN A 115 -12.30 2.74 -3.65
N LEU A 116 -12.02 3.48 -4.73
CA LEU A 116 -10.93 4.46 -4.76
C LEU A 116 -11.13 5.59 -3.76
N ILE A 117 -12.34 6.17 -3.69
CA ILE A 117 -12.64 7.28 -2.79
C ILE A 117 -12.60 6.81 -1.33
N VAL A 118 -13.29 5.73 -0.99
CA VAL A 118 -13.34 5.24 0.39
C VAL A 118 -11.96 4.78 0.84
N SER A 119 -11.24 4.02 0.01
CA SER A 119 -9.89 3.59 0.36
C SER A 119 -8.93 4.77 0.51
N TYR A 120 -9.02 5.81 -0.31
CA TYR A 120 -8.21 7.02 -0.15
C TYR A 120 -8.48 7.71 1.19
N VAL A 121 -9.75 7.97 1.51
CA VAL A 121 -10.17 8.66 2.73
C VAL A 121 -9.71 7.91 3.98
N PHE A 122 -9.98 6.61 4.06
CA PHE A 122 -9.61 5.82 5.23
C PHE A 122 -8.11 5.56 5.32
N ASN A 123 -7.41 5.41 4.19
CA ASN A 123 -5.95 5.30 4.20
C ASN A 123 -5.31 6.59 4.71
N PHE A 124 -5.77 7.75 4.25
CA PHE A 124 -5.34 9.04 4.76
C PHE A 124 -5.65 9.21 6.26
N ALA A 125 -6.85 8.83 6.70
CA ALA A 125 -7.21 8.85 8.13
C ALA A 125 -6.29 7.94 8.97
N GLY A 126 -5.91 6.77 8.47
CA GLY A 126 -4.95 5.88 9.11
C GLY A 126 -3.57 6.51 9.25
N CYS A 127 -3.11 7.22 8.21
CA CYS A 127 -1.85 7.96 8.27
C CYS A 127 -1.88 9.09 9.31
N LEU A 128 -2.98 9.86 9.36
CA LEU A 128 -3.16 10.90 10.37
C LEU A 128 -3.22 10.33 11.79
N PHE A 129 -3.90 9.19 11.98
CA PHE A 129 -3.96 8.52 13.27
C PHE A 129 -2.57 8.08 13.73
N TYR A 130 -1.78 7.45 12.86
CA TYR A 130 -0.41 7.08 13.18
C TYR A 130 0.42 8.32 13.55
N ALA A 131 0.40 9.35 12.71
CA ALA A 131 1.18 10.56 12.93
C ALA A 131 0.80 11.31 14.22
N GLY A 132 -0.50 11.39 14.54
CA GLY A 132 -0.99 12.14 15.70
C GLY A 132 -1.03 11.36 17.02
N CYS A 133 -1.20 10.04 16.98
CA CYS A 133 -1.40 9.23 18.19
C CYS A 133 -0.27 8.24 18.49
N LEU A 134 0.49 7.81 17.48
CA LEU A 134 1.50 6.75 17.64
C LEU A 134 2.95 7.24 17.45
N PHE A 135 3.16 8.20 16.55
CA PHE A 135 4.50 8.70 16.22
C PHE A 135 4.93 9.91 17.07
N TYR A 136 3.96 10.66 17.59
CA TYR A 136 4.18 11.86 18.40
C TYR A 136 4.82 11.54 19.75
#